data_AF-A0A5C3N5I9-F1
#
_entry.id   AF-A0A5C3N5I9-F1
#
_cell.length_a   1.000
_cell.length_b   1.000
_cell.length_c   1.000
_cell.angle_alpha   90.00
_cell.angle_beta   90.00
_cell.angle_gamma   90.00
#
_symmetry.space_group_name_H-M   'P 1'
#
loop_
_entity.id
_entity.type
_entity.pdbx_description
1 polymer ?
#
loop_
_entity_poly.entity_id
_entity_poly.type
_entity_poly.pdbx_seq_one_letter_code
_entity_poly.pdbx_strand_id
1 'polypeptide(L)'
;MSGPVPQLTADFPGHTPYILPDFRTPSPASSLGTKYDPDETAPSDWEIDDETWEKKMQDMLGLHEMSEAERLANEDPKLPKPKTAAEEQQMNQRAMAKLRAAVEQLGEDERFEQLASRGSRIETQPKPVSNDLDAILQSLMAIPVGQPTATTSAYRSHVKAGSADFDFRNHSLAPIPPPQPPSKNRNPDAASTTTGPARKTTRRGRSRKI
;
A
#
# COMPACT_ATOMS: atom_id res chain seq x y z
N MET A 1 1.89 21.05 -66.91
CA MET A 1 0.93 22.11 -66.59
C MET A 1 0.80 22.15 -65.08
N SER A 2 1.37 23.17 -64.44
CA SER A 2 1.41 23.33 -62.98
C SER A 2 0.28 24.28 -62.59
N GLY A 3 -0.71 23.80 -61.84
CA GLY A 3 -1.80 24.60 -61.30
C GLY A 3 -1.56 24.93 -59.83
N PRO A 4 -1.96 26.12 -59.33
CA PRO A 4 -1.73 26.51 -57.95
C PRO A 4 -2.67 25.78 -57.00
N VAL A 5 -2.12 25.28 -55.89
CA VAL A 5 -2.87 24.70 -54.76
C VAL A 5 -3.40 25.87 -53.91
N PRO A 6 -4.71 25.97 -53.63
CA PRO A 6 -5.22 26.98 -52.72
C PRO A 6 -4.82 26.64 -51.28
N GLN A 7 -4.15 27.57 -50.60
CA GLN A 7 -3.97 27.51 -49.16
C GLN A 7 -5.23 28.06 -48.48
N LEU A 8 -5.93 27.21 -47.74
CA LEU A 8 -7.01 27.59 -46.85
C LEU A 8 -6.41 28.06 -45.52
N THR A 9 -6.30 29.37 -45.34
CA THR A 9 -6.07 30.00 -44.04
C THR A 9 -7.43 30.16 -43.36
N ALA A 10 -7.79 29.22 -42.49
CA ALA A 10 -8.92 29.34 -41.58
C ALA A 10 -8.38 29.52 -40.16
N ASP A 11 -8.38 30.77 -39.69
CA ASP A 11 -8.21 31.11 -38.28
C ASP A 11 -9.45 30.64 -37.50
N PHE A 12 -9.27 29.72 -36.55
CA PHE A 12 -10.31 29.28 -35.63
C PHE A 12 -10.06 29.84 -34.23
N PRO A 13 -10.97 30.66 -33.67
CA PRO A 13 -10.88 31.10 -32.29
C PRO A 13 -11.52 30.06 -31.35
N GLY A 14 -10.83 29.76 -30.25
CA GLY A 14 -11.44 29.17 -29.05
C GLY A 14 -11.36 27.66 -28.94
N HIS A 15 -10.48 27.21 -28.05
CA HIS A 15 -10.28 25.83 -27.63
C HIS A 15 -11.57 25.11 -27.21
N THR A 16 -11.92 24.07 -27.94
CA THR A 16 -12.46 22.83 -27.37
C THR A 16 -11.38 21.75 -27.59
N PRO A 17 -11.05 20.89 -26.59
CA PRO A 17 -10.20 19.75 -26.85
C PRO A 17 -11.00 18.79 -27.74
N TYR A 18 -10.84 18.94 -29.05
CA TYR A 18 -11.38 18.04 -30.05
C TYR A 18 -10.91 16.63 -29.70
N ILE A 19 -11.86 15.76 -29.37
CA ILE A 19 -11.67 14.33 -29.53
C ILE A 19 -11.22 14.17 -30.98
N LEU A 20 -10.00 13.67 -31.20
CA LEU A 20 -9.53 13.37 -32.55
C LEU A 20 -10.63 12.57 -33.24
N PRO A 21 -11.01 12.90 -34.49
CA PRO A 21 -11.86 12.03 -35.28
C PRO A 21 -11.26 10.63 -35.19
N ASP A 22 -12.02 9.71 -34.61
CA ASP A 22 -11.62 8.31 -34.49
C ASP A 22 -11.55 7.77 -35.93
N PHE A 23 -10.38 7.91 -36.55
CA PHE A 23 -10.02 7.29 -37.82
C PHE A 23 -9.88 5.79 -37.56
N ARG A 24 -10.99 5.16 -37.16
CA ARG A 24 -11.11 3.71 -37.19
C ARG A 24 -10.73 3.31 -38.59
N THR A 25 -9.76 2.40 -38.68
CA THR A 25 -9.52 1.71 -39.93
C THR A 25 -10.87 1.17 -40.42
N PRO A 26 -11.22 1.36 -41.70
CA PRO A 26 -12.45 0.79 -42.23
C PRO A 26 -12.46 -0.69 -41.85
N SER A 27 -13.56 -1.18 -41.29
CA SER A 27 -13.70 -2.58 -40.92
C SER A 27 -13.25 -3.43 -42.12
N PRO A 28 -12.39 -4.44 -41.91
CA PRO A 28 -11.83 -5.20 -43.01
C PRO A 28 -12.98 -5.74 -43.88
N ALA A 29 -12.94 -5.43 -45.18
CA ALA A 29 -13.93 -5.89 -46.16
C ALA A 29 -14.00 -7.43 -46.28
N SER A 30 -13.10 -8.14 -45.59
CA SER A 30 -13.06 -9.59 -45.46
C SER A 30 -14.23 -10.19 -44.66
N SER A 31 -15.12 -9.38 -44.08
CA SER A 31 -16.31 -9.88 -43.37
C SER A 31 -17.44 -10.38 -44.30
N LEU A 32 -17.31 -10.22 -45.62
CA LEU A 32 -18.33 -10.57 -46.62
C LEU A 32 -18.03 -11.85 -47.41
N GLY A 33 -17.15 -12.72 -46.87
CA GLY A 33 -16.75 -13.96 -47.54
C GLY A 33 -16.10 -14.99 -46.64
N THR A 34 -16.29 -14.92 -45.31
CA THR A 34 -15.85 -15.99 -44.41
C THR A 34 -16.61 -17.25 -44.75
N LYS A 35 -15.96 -18.15 -45.50
CA LYS A 35 -16.38 -19.54 -45.59
C LYS A 35 -16.19 -20.09 -44.19
N TYR A 36 -17.28 -20.29 -43.48
CA TYR A 36 -17.26 -21.08 -42.27
C TYR A 36 -16.76 -22.47 -42.64
N ASP A 37 -15.81 -22.97 -41.87
CA ASP A 37 -15.46 -24.38 -41.93
C ASP A 37 -16.71 -25.22 -41.58
N PRO A 38 -16.76 -26.50 -42.00
CA PRO A 38 -17.85 -27.38 -41.63
C PRO A 38 -18.10 -27.31 -40.13
N ASP A 39 -19.38 -27.29 -39.74
CA ASP A 39 -19.79 -27.20 -38.34
C ASP A 39 -19.07 -28.28 -37.52
N GLU A 40 -18.26 -27.83 -36.56
CA GLU A 40 -17.50 -28.70 -35.65
C GLU A 40 -18.32 -29.13 -34.43
N THR A 41 -19.60 -28.74 -34.36
CA THR A 41 -20.51 -29.17 -33.28
C THR A 41 -20.69 -30.68 -33.35
N ALA A 42 -20.17 -31.40 -32.36
CA ALA A 42 -20.28 -32.84 -32.33
C ALA A 42 -21.76 -33.24 -32.12
N PRO A 43 -22.27 -34.31 -32.75
CA PRO A 43 -23.63 -34.81 -32.52
C PRO A 43 -23.90 -35.14 -31.04
N SER A 44 -22.86 -35.50 -30.29
CA SER A 44 -22.92 -35.74 -28.85
C SER A 44 -23.26 -34.49 -28.04
N ASP A 45 -22.98 -33.30 -28.56
CA ASP A 45 -23.18 -32.04 -27.83
C ASP A 45 -24.67 -31.66 -27.73
N TRP A 46 -25.54 -32.30 -28.52
CA TRP A 46 -26.99 -32.14 -28.45
C TRP A 46 -27.65 -32.98 -27.34
N GLU A 47 -26.94 -33.96 -26.78
CA GLU A 47 -27.45 -34.87 -25.75
C GLU A 47 -26.99 -34.48 -24.33
N ILE A 48 -26.22 -33.40 -24.20
CA ILE A 48 -25.61 -32.94 -22.95
C ILE A 48 -26.54 -31.90 -22.29
N ASP A 49 -26.70 -31.98 -20.96
CA ASP A 49 -27.46 -30.97 -20.20
C ASP A 49 -26.74 -29.61 -20.23
N ASP A 50 -27.52 -28.52 -20.20
CA ASP A 50 -27.01 -27.15 -20.28
C ASP A 50 -25.88 -26.86 -19.27
N GLU A 51 -26.01 -27.35 -18.03
CA GLU A 51 -24.98 -27.17 -16.98
C GLU A 51 -23.66 -27.85 -17.34
N THR A 52 -23.74 -29.04 -17.91
CA THR A 52 -22.55 -29.81 -18.34
C THR A 52 -21.92 -29.22 -19.59
N TRP A 53 -22.73 -28.67 -20.49
CA TRP A 53 -22.28 -27.92 -21.65
C TRP A 53 -21.54 -26.64 -21.25
N GLU A 54 -22.13 -25.84 -20.36
CA GLU A 54 -21.53 -24.61 -19.86
C GLU A 54 -20.18 -24.89 -19.18
N LYS A 55 -20.10 -25.92 -18.36
CA LYS A 55 -18.85 -26.33 -17.74
C LYS A 55 -17.80 -26.76 -18.76
N LYS A 56 -18.17 -27.56 -19.78
CA LYS A 56 -17.27 -27.94 -20.88
C LYS A 56 -16.74 -26.72 -21.62
N MET A 57 -17.59 -25.73 -21.88
CA MET A 57 -17.20 -24.47 -22.54
C MET A 57 -16.31 -23.61 -21.65
N GLN A 58 -16.62 -23.51 -20.36
CA GLN A 58 -15.80 -22.78 -19.39
C GLN A 58 -14.43 -23.43 -19.20
N ASP A 59 -14.37 -24.76 -19.25
CA ASP A 59 -13.13 -25.53 -19.20
C ASP A 59 -12.31 -25.32 -20.47
N MET A 60 -12.95 -25.40 -21.65
CA MET A 60 -12.31 -25.15 -22.95
C MET A 60 -11.76 -23.73 -23.08
N LEU A 61 -12.48 -22.73 -22.56
CA LEU A 61 -12.04 -21.34 -22.55
C LEU A 61 -11.01 -21.04 -21.47
N GLY A 62 -10.77 -21.96 -20.52
CA GLY A 62 -9.83 -21.77 -19.41
C GLY A 62 -10.18 -20.59 -18.50
N LEU A 63 -11.44 -20.13 -18.47
CA LEU A 63 -11.86 -18.93 -17.73
C LEU A 63 -11.69 -19.05 -16.21
N HIS A 64 -11.62 -20.28 -15.72
CA HIS A 64 -11.42 -20.60 -14.31
C HIS A 64 -9.93 -20.73 -13.95
N GLU A 65 -9.04 -20.75 -14.95
CA GLU A 65 -7.60 -20.77 -14.73
C GLU A 65 -7.09 -19.33 -14.56
N MET A 66 -6.26 -19.15 -13.54
CA MET A 66 -5.58 -17.87 -13.31
C MET A 66 -4.59 -17.60 -14.44
N SER A 67 -4.58 -16.37 -14.96
CA SER A 67 -3.68 -15.98 -16.04
C SER A 67 -2.21 -16.18 -15.65
N GLU A 68 -1.32 -16.43 -16.61
CA GLU A 68 0.12 -16.55 -16.32
C GLU A 68 0.69 -15.29 -15.64
N ALA A 69 0.19 -14.11 -16.04
CA ALA A 69 0.55 -12.84 -15.44
C ALA A 69 0.10 -12.74 -13.97
N GLU A 70 -1.12 -13.20 -13.68
CA GLU A 70 -1.67 -13.25 -12.32
C GLU A 70 -0.94 -14.29 -11.47
N ARG A 71 -0.56 -15.44 -12.06
CA ARG A 71 0.26 -16.45 -11.40
C ARG A 71 1.60 -15.87 -10.97
N LEU A 72 2.28 -15.17 -11.87
CA LEU A 72 3.57 -14.51 -11.58
C LEU A 72 3.43 -13.39 -10.56
N ALA A 73 2.34 -12.61 -10.62
CA ALA A 73 2.07 -11.56 -9.64
C ALA A 73 1.77 -12.12 -8.24
N ASN A 74 1.11 -13.28 -8.18
CA ASN A 74 0.82 -13.98 -6.93
C ASN A 74 2.03 -14.77 -6.39
N GLU A 75 3.11 -14.94 -7.16
CA GLU A 75 4.35 -15.46 -6.62
C GLU A 75 5.00 -14.42 -5.71
N ASP A 76 4.97 -14.69 -4.40
CA ASP A 76 5.71 -13.90 -3.41
C ASP A 76 7.18 -13.78 -3.84
N PRO A 77 7.75 -12.57 -3.95
CA PRO A 77 9.14 -12.38 -4.36
C PRO A 77 10.08 -13.15 -3.43
N LYS A 78 10.47 -14.35 -3.87
CA LYS A 78 11.35 -15.24 -3.10
C LYS A 78 12.75 -14.62 -3.06
N LEU A 79 13.17 -14.24 -1.87
CA LEU A 79 14.59 -13.98 -1.62
C LEU A 79 15.39 -15.25 -1.98
N PRO A 80 16.57 -15.11 -2.59
CA PRO A 80 17.43 -16.25 -2.89
C PRO A 80 17.73 -16.99 -1.59
N LYS A 81 17.46 -18.30 -1.57
CA LYS A 81 17.75 -19.14 -0.40
C LYS A 81 19.27 -19.26 -0.26
N PRO A 82 19.84 -18.91 0.90
CA PRO A 82 21.28 -19.04 1.11
C PRO A 82 21.67 -20.51 1.03
N LYS A 83 22.76 -20.80 0.30
CA LYS A 83 23.25 -22.18 0.13
C LYS A 83 24.19 -22.60 1.25
N THR A 84 24.70 -21.63 2.02
CA THR A 84 25.71 -21.85 3.06
C THR A 84 25.39 -21.00 4.29
N ALA A 85 25.68 -21.53 5.48
CA ALA A 85 25.43 -20.82 6.74
C ALA A 85 26.14 -19.45 6.84
N ALA A 86 27.32 -19.31 6.22
CA ALA A 86 28.03 -18.03 6.15
C ALA A 86 27.28 -16.97 5.32
N GLU A 87 26.65 -17.38 4.22
CA GLU A 87 25.83 -16.49 3.38
C GLU A 87 24.57 -16.05 4.12
N GLU A 88 23.95 -16.96 4.86
CA GLU A 88 22.78 -16.67 5.71
C GLU A 88 23.12 -15.62 6.80
N GLN A 89 24.24 -15.79 7.49
CA GLN A 89 24.69 -14.83 8.49
C GLN A 89 24.96 -13.45 7.86
N GLN A 90 25.60 -13.40 6.69
CA GLN A 90 25.85 -12.14 6.00
C GLN A 90 24.54 -11.47 5.56
N MET A 91 23.58 -12.23 5.04
CA MET A 91 22.27 -11.72 4.65
C MET A 91 21.51 -11.17 5.86
N ASN A 92 21.53 -11.89 6.99
CA ASN A 92 20.90 -11.45 8.23
C ASN A 92 21.54 -10.16 8.76
N GLN A 93 22.87 -10.09 8.79
CA GLN A 93 23.59 -8.88 9.21
C GLN A 93 23.24 -7.67 8.34
N ARG A 94 23.15 -7.86 7.01
CA ARG A 94 22.72 -6.80 6.08
C ARG A 94 21.28 -6.37 6.35
N ALA A 95 20.37 -7.31 6.58
CA ALA A 95 18.98 -7.01 6.91
C ALA A 95 18.88 -6.20 8.21
N MET A 96 19.57 -6.65 9.27
CA MET A 96 19.61 -5.95 10.56
C MET A 96 20.23 -4.55 10.47
N ALA A 97 21.30 -4.38 9.67
CA ALA A 97 21.90 -3.08 9.43
C ALA A 97 20.92 -2.11 8.75
N LYS A 98 20.21 -2.57 7.71
CA LYS A 98 19.18 -1.78 7.02
C LYS A 98 18.03 -1.41 7.95
N LEU A 99 17.56 -2.35 8.76
CA LEU A 99 16.49 -2.09 9.73
C LEU A 99 16.90 -1.04 10.77
N ARG A 100 18.13 -1.11 11.29
CA ARG A 100 18.64 -0.08 12.22
C ARG A 100 18.72 1.29 11.56
N ALA A 101 19.24 1.37 10.33
CA ALA A 101 19.31 2.61 9.58
C ALA A 101 17.91 3.21 9.32
N ALA A 102 16.92 2.37 8.97
CA ALA A 102 15.55 2.83 8.77
C ALA A 102 14.90 3.35 10.06
N VAL A 103 15.18 2.72 11.21
CA VAL A 103 14.71 3.20 12.53
C VAL A 103 15.36 4.53 12.89
N GLU A 104 16.65 4.69 12.63
CA GLU A 104 17.37 5.96 12.85
C GLU A 104 16.77 7.07 11.99
N GLN A 105 16.54 6.79 10.70
CA GLN A 105 15.89 7.71 9.78
C GLN A 105 14.49 8.13 10.25
N LEU A 106 13.66 7.18 10.69
CA LEU A 106 12.33 7.50 11.25
C LEU A 106 12.43 8.42 12.48
N GLY A 107 13.44 8.21 13.33
CA GLY A 107 13.69 9.08 14.47
C GLY A 107 14.21 10.47 14.08
N GLU A 108 14.91 10.61 12.95
CA GLU A 108 15.28 11.91 12.37
C GLU A 108 14.08 12.61 11.76
N ASP A 109 13.25 11.89 11.01
CA ASP A 109 12.01 12.38 10.41
C ASP A 109 11.06 12.89 11.49
N GLU A 110 10.87 12.16 12.60
CA GLU A 110 10.04 12.61 13.72
C GLU A 110 10.59 13.90 14.37
N ARG A 111 11.92 13.99 14.55
CA ARG A 111 12.56 15.21 15.08
C ARG A 111 12.39 16.38 14.12
N PHE A 112 12.51 16.12 12.82
CA PHE A 112 12.29 17.13 11.78
C PHE A 112 10.84 17.61 11.77
N GLU A 113 9.86 16.71 11.83
CA GLU A 113 8.43 17.04 11.90
C GLU A 113 8.09 17.86 13.16
N GLN A 114 8.66 17.51 14.31
CA GLN A 114 8.52 18.29 15.55
C GLN A 114 9.12 19.70 15.39
N LEU A 115 10.28 19.82 14.77
CA LEU A 115 10.93 21.10 14.50
C LEU A 115 10.13 21.94 13.48
N ALA A 116 9.63 21.31 12.41
CA ALA A 116 8.80 21.94 11.38
C ALA A 116 7.48 22.45 11.97
N SER A 117 6.80 21.62 12.76
CA SER A 117 5.57 21.99 13.47
C SER A 117 5.79 23.13 14.46
N ARG A 118 6.97 23.18 15.11
CA ARG A 118 7.37 24.28 16.00
C ARG A 118 7.76 25.54 15.22
N GLY A 119 8.38 25.38 14.05
CA GLY A 119 8.81 26.46 13.16
C GLY A 119 7.64 27.29 12.61
N SER A 120 6.44 26.71 12.49
CA SER A 120 5.22 27.44 12.13
C SER A 120 4.85 28.56 13.12
N ARG A 121 5.36 28.54 14.36
CA ARG A 121 5.17 29.66 15.32
C ARG A 121 6.10 30.85 15.11
N ILE A 122 7.10 30.75 14.23
CA ILE A 122 8.05 31.86 14.00
C ILE A 122 7.35 33.07 13.35
N GLU A 123 6.25 32.87 12.60
CA GLU A 123 5.43 33.99 12.09
C GLU A 123 4.67 34.77 13.17
N THR A 124 4.57 34.23 14.40
CA THR A 124 3.91 34.92 15.53
C THR A 124 4.87 35.56 16.51
N GLN A 125 6.19 35.52 16.26
CA GLN A 125 7.07 36.41 17.01
C GLN A 125 6.64 37.85 16.68
N PRO A 126 6.26 38.66 17.68
CA PRO A 126 5.96 40.06 17.42
C PRO A 126 7.23 40.65 16.82
N LYS A 127 7.15 41.05 15.55
CA LYS A 127 8.19 41.86 14.92
C LYS A 127 8.49 42.99 15.91
N PRO A 128 9.74 43.15 16.38
CA PRO A 128 10.06 44.23 17.31
C PRO A 128 9.84 45.54 16.57
N VAL A 129 8.65 46.13 16.74
CA VAL A 129 8.31 47.48 16.29
C VAL A 129 8.88 48.45 17.34
N SER A 130 10.20 48.48 17.44
CA SER A 130 10.89 49.63 18.02
C SER A 130 11.19 50.59 16.88
N ASN A 131 10.79 51.86 17.02
CA ASN A 131 11.22 52.92 16.11
C ASN A 131 12.59 53.48 16.51
N ASP A 132 13.16 53.00 17.62
CA ASP A 132 14.46 53.40 18.13
C ASP A 132 15.53 52.39 17.70
N LEU A 133 16.47 52.87 16.89
CA LEU A 133 17.54 52.09 16.26
C LEU A 133 18.52 51.56 17.31
N ASP A 134 18.76 52.34 18.37
CA ASP A 134 19.65 51.95 19.46
C ASP A 134 19.07 50.78 20.27
N ALA A 135 17.76 50.79 20.52
CA ALA A 135 17.06 49.69 21.18
C ALA A 135 17.06 48.39 20.34
N ILE A 136 17.00 48.52 19.01
CA ILE A 136 17.12 47.37 18.09
C ILE A 136 18.54 46.80 18.14
N LEU A 137 19.56 47.66 18.03
CA LEU A 137 20.97 47.25 18.09
C LEU A 137 21.31 46.61 19.43
N GLN A 138 20.81 47.16 20.54
CA GLN A 138 21.01 46.60 21.87
C GLN A 138 20.32 45.24 22.03
N SER A 139 19.11 45.07 21.46
CA SER A 139 18.41 43.77 21.44
C SER A 139 19.14 42.71 20.60
N LEU A 140 19.83 43.11 19.53
CA LEU A 140 20.60 42.19 18.67
C LEU A 140 21.95 41.80 19.28
N MET A 141 22.57 42.70 20.04
CA MET A 141 23.84 42.45 20.73
C MET A 141 23.69 41.69 22.05
N ALA A 142 22.48 41.62 22.61
CA ALA A 142 22.19 40.98 23.88
C ALA A 142 21.82 39.48 23.76
N ILE A 143 22.31 38.75 22.76
CA ILE A 143 22.23 37.29 22.74
C ILE A 143 23.25 36.76 23.76
N PRO A 144 22.83 36.20 24.92
CA PRO A 144 23.80 35.74 25.91
C PRO A 144 24.35 34.39 25.47
N VAL A 145 25.62 34.38 25.08
CA VAL A 145 26.45 33.17 25.10
C VAL A 145 26.62 32.76 26.57
N GLY A 146 25.76 31.84 27.01
CA GLY A 146 25.93 31.06 28.23
C GLY A 146 25.77 31.82 29.55
N GLN A 147 24.52 32.05 30.00
CA GLN A 147 24.17 32.00 31.43
C GLN A 147 22.63 31.91 31.60
N PRO A 148 22.13 31.11 32.58
CA PRO A 148 20.70 31.00 32.86
C PRO A 148 20.22 32.27 33.60
N THR A 149 19.46 33.11 32.93
CA THR A 149 18.80 34.24 33.61
C THR A 149 17.62 33.70 34.42
N ALA A 150 17.74 33.78 35.74
CA ALA A 150 16.62 33.75 36.65
C ALA A 150 15.71 34.93 36.31
N THR A 151 14.68 34.70 35.49
CA THR A 151 13.61 35.66 35.30
C THR A 151 12.76 35.69 36.56
N THR A 152 12.82 36.83 37.22
CA THR A 152 11.97 37.23 38.33
C THR A 152 10.50 36.92 38.04
N SER A 153 9.96 36.13 38.97
CA SER A 153 8.56 36.01 39.31
C SER A 153 7.77 37.32 39.16
N ALA A 154 6.87 37.41 38.17
CA ALA A 154 5.62 38.17 38.26
C ALA A 154 4.67 37.99 37.05
N TYR A 155 4.42 36.77 36.54
CA TYR A 155 3.24 36.55 35.67
C TYR A 155 2.71 35.12 35.84
N ARG A 156 2.06 34.88 36.98
CA ARG A 156 1.29 33.66 37.25
C ARG A 156 -0.03 34.07 37.91
N SER A 157 -1.11 34.24 37.13
CA SER A 157 -2.50 34.12 37.64
C SER A 157 -3.63 34.26 36.61
N HIS A 158 -3.51 33.85 35.33
CA HIS A 158 -4.70 33.85 34.43
C HIS A 158 -4.79 32.64 33.51
N VAL A 159 -4.66 31.41 34.03
CA VAL A 159 -5.21 30.23 33.35
C VAL A 159 -5.88 29.36 34.41
N LYS A 160 -7.21 29.45 34.47
CA LYS A 160 -8.06 28.52 35.22
C LYS A 160 -8.03 27.21 34.43
N ALA A 161 -7.18 26.28 34.85
CA ALA A 161 -7.18 24.90 34.37
C ALA A 161 -8.46 24.22 34.86
N GLY A 162 -9.48 24.16 34.00
CA GLY A 162 -10.62 23.26 34.15
C GLY A 162 -10.47 22.13 33.14
N SER A 163 -9.86 21.01 33.56
CA SER A 163 -9.99 19.66 32.99
C SER A 163 -9.04 18.73 33.74
N ALA A 164 -9.38 18.45 35.00
CA ALA A 164 -8.78 17.35 35.74
C ALA A 164 -9.55 16.08 35.36
N ASP A 165 -9.22 15.45 34.22
CA ASP A 165 -9.82 14.14 33.84
C ASP A 165 -9.01 13.37 32.77
N PHE A 166 -7.70 13.60 32.64
CA PHE A 166 -6.89 12.75 31.75
C PHE A 166 -5.57 12.32 32.38
N ASP A 167 -5.68 11.36 33.31
CA ASP A 167 -4.56 10.64 33.91
C ASP A 167 -4.07 9.53 32.97
N PHE A 168 -3.12 9.84 32.08
CA PHE A 168 -2.44 8.82 31.26
C PHE A 168 -1.40 7.97 32.02
N ARG A 169 -1.17 8.22 33.31
CA ARG A 169 0.00 7.66 34.02
C ARG A 169 -0.21 6.32 34.74
N ASN A 170 -1.42 5.76 34.79
CA ASN A 170 -1.69 4.56 35.61
C ASN A 170 -2.35 3.37 34.88
N HIS A 171 -2.48 3.37 33.56
CA HIS A 171 -2.98 2.18 32.84
C HIS A 171 -1.83 1.23 32.48
N SER A 172 -1.34 0.50 33.48
CA SER A 172 -0.69 -0.80 33.26
C SER A 172 -1.74 -1.72 32.63
N LEU A 173 -1.69 -1.88 31.31
CA LEU A 173 -2.47 -2.93 30.64
C LEU A 173 -1.96 -4.27 31.15
N ALA A 174 -2.82 -5.02 31.83
CA ALA A 174 -2.51 -6.37 32.24
C ALA A 174 -2.09 -7.19 31.01
N PRO A 175 -1.09 -8.08 31.13
CA PRO A 175 -0.69 -8.97 30.04
C PRO A 175 -1.90 -9.72 29.49
N ILE A 176 -2.08 -9.68 28.16
CA ILE A 176 -3.13 -10.42 27.47
C ILE A 176 -2.99 -11.90 27.86
N PRO A 177 -4.03 -12.53 28.44
CA PRO A 177 -3.94 -13.94 28.80
C PRO A 177 -3.78 -14.78 27.52
N PRO A 178 -2.98 -15.86 27.56
CA PRO A 178 -2.82 -16.74 26.42
C PRO A 178 -4.18 -17.29 25.97
N PRO A 179 -4.38 -17.52 24.66
CA PRO A 179 -5.65 -18.02 24.14
C PRO A 179 -6.01 -19.33 24.83
N GLN A 180 -7.20 -19.36 25.44
CA GLN A 180 -7.70 -20.56 26.09
C GLN A 180 -7.90 -21.65 25.03
N PRO A 181 -7.50 -22.91 25.31
CA PRO A 181 -7.81 -24.02 24.44
C PRO A 181 -9.33 -24.19 24.35
N PRO A 182 -9.87 -24.68 23.22
CA PRO A 182 -11.30 -24.84 23.02
C PRO A 182 -11.89 -25.71 24.12
N SER A 183 -12.92 -25.20 24.80
CA SER A 183 -13.65 -25.92 25.82
C SER A 183 -14.28 -27.17 25.20
N LYS A 184 -14.06 -28.33 25.84
CA LYS A 184 -14.57 -29.64 25.39
C LYS A 184 -16.06 -29.85 25.68
N ASN A 185 -16.80 -28.80 26.05
CA ASN A 185 -18.22 -28.90 26.38
C ASN A 185 -19.05 -28.18 25.32
N ARG A 186 -19.11 -28.76 24.13
CA ARG A 186 -20.18 -28.46 23.18
C ARG A 186 -21.01 -29.73 23.01
N ASN A 187 -22.19 -29.70 23.63
CA ASN A 187 -23.24 -30.69 23.43
C ASN A 187 -23.45 -30.92 21.91
N PRO A 188 -23.48 -32.18 21.45
CA PRO A 188 -23.58 -32.50 20.03
C PRO A 188 -25.05 -32.68 19.63
N ASP A 189 -25.87 -31.63 19.72
CA ASP A 189 -27.25 -31.65 19.20
C ASP A 189 -27.53 -30.38 18.39
N ALA A 190 -26.83 -30.24 17.26
CA ALA A 190 -27.27 -29.45 16.12
C ALA A 190 -26.45 -29.88 14.89
N ALA A 191 -26.98 -30.86 14.18
CA ALA A 191 -26.47 -31.32 12.91
C ALA A 191 -26.71 -30.26 11.82
N SER A 192 -25.68 -29.96 11.02
CA SER A 192 -25.80 -29.86 9.56
C SER A 192 -24.44 -30.03 8.88
N THR A 193 -24.30 -31.25 8.39
CA THR A 193 -23.43 -31.85 7.37
C THR A 193 -23.07 -30.98 6.16
N THR A 194 -21.78 -31.00 5.76
CA THR A 194 -21.24 -31.52 4.46
C THR A 194 -19.79 -30.99 4.28
N THR A 195 -18.73 -31.71 4.61
CA THR A 195 -18.02 -32.84 3.95
C THR A 195 -17.30 -32.50 2.64
N GLY A 196 -15.99 -32.26 2.74
CA GLY A 196 -15.00 -32.33 1.65
C GLY A 196 -13.63 -32.78 2.21
N PRO A 197 -12.90 -33.72 1.58
CA PRO A 197 -11.93 -34.57 2.27
C PRO A 197 -10.51 -33.99 2.41
N ALA A 198 -9.98 -34.06 3.63
CA ALA A 198 -8.57 -33.88 3.95
C ALA A 198 -7.75 -35.14 3.63
N ARG A 199 -6.72 -35.00 2.79
CA ARG A 199 -5.71 -36.05 2.56
C ARG A 199 -4.72 -36.13 3.72
N LYS A 200 -4.68 -37.30 4.34
CA LYS A 200 -3.77 -37.70 5.41
C LYS A 200 -2.71 -38.61 4.80
N THR A 201 -1.44 -38.20 4.78
CA THR A 201 -0.32 -39.12 4.48
C THR A 201 0.62 -39.21 5.68
N THR A 202 0.39 -40.23 6.50
CA THR A 202 1.39 -40.79 7.41
C THR A 202 2.26 -41.78 6.64
N ARG A 203 3.60 -41.64 6.65
CA ARG A 203 4.49 -42.77 6.35
C ARG A 203 5.63 -42.85 7.35
N ARG A 204 5.72 -44.05 7.91
CA ARG A 204 6.59 -44.56 8.97
C ARG A 204 8.08 -44.39 8.68
N GLY A 205 8.84 -44.28 9.77
CA GLY A 205 10.30 -44.30 9.76
C GLY A 205 10.93 -45.65 9.40
N ARG A 206 12.24 -45.60 9.18
CA ARG A 206 13.16 -46.75 9.07
C ARG A 206 14.53 -46.23 9.53
N SER A 207 14.89 -46.52 10.77
CA SER A 207 15.88 -47.53 11.18
C SER A 207 17.34 -47.12 10.98
N ARG A 208 18.03 -46.95 12.12
CA ARG A 208 19.51 -46.93 12.25
C ARG A 208 20.14 -48.15 11.59
N LYS A 209 21.36 -47.99 11.09
CA LYS A 209 22.45 -48.94 11.30
C LYS A 209 23.75 -48.17 11.56
N ILE A 210 24.58 -48.87 12.33
CA ILE A 210 25.85 -48.56 13.01
C ILE A 210 26.87 -47.92 12.08
#